data_AF-A0A438C0D9-F1
#
_entry.id   AF-A0A438C0D9-F1
#
_cell.length_a   1.000
_cell.length_b   1.000
_cell.length_c   1.000
_cell.angle_alpha   90.00
_cell.angle_beta   90.00
_cell.angle_gamma   90.00
#
_symmetry.space_group_name_H-M   'P 1'
#
loop_
_entity.id
_entity.type
_entity.pdbx_description
1 polymer ?
#
loop_
_entity_poly.entity_id
_entity_poly.type
_entity_poly.pdbx_seq_one_letter_code
_entity_poly.pdbx_strand_id
1 'polypeptide(L)'
;MTTKIRAALVVVALAALLHTAVVVAQTTHVVGDSLGWLVPPGGPIAYATWADTQTFVVGDILVFNFTTGEQDVARVSKEGFDSCNSTNPISLKTTGPANFTLDTVGDYYFIGTMDRHCPLGQKLAIKVIDSSAGPSPPPSPRSPVTYTVGDILGWVVPPLGEVAYSTWAYNKIFIVGDSLVFNFINGTQDVAVVTKEAYDSCNTSSTITVYATSPTTITLTTTGMHYFSSTYELHCGLGQKLAINVIAKSTTPSPSGAATPPSSSVGASPSAGGPTAPPPSSSAPSRIVAGAIALLSIAVAFLH
;
A
#
# COMPACT_ATOMS: atom_id res chain seq x y z
N MET A 1 64.39 -22.61 15.53
CA MET A 1 63.08 -22.34 16.19
C MET A 1 62.23 -21.28 15.48
N THR A 2 62.78 -20.46 14.60
CA THR A 2 62.13 -19.25 14.03
C THR A 2 60.91 -19.45 13.12
N THR A 3 60.76 -20.60 12.45
CA THR A 3 59.67 -20.80 11.47
C THR A 3 58.29 -20.98 12.11
N LYS A 4 58.19 -21.70 13.24
CA LYS A 4 56.88 -22.01 13.87
C LYS A 4 56.19 -20.78 14.47
N ILE A 5 56.94 -19.75 14.86
CA ILE A 5 56.42 -18.55 15.52
C ILE A 5 55.65 -17.65 14.53
N ARG A 6 56.08 -17.60 13.26
CA ARG A 6 55.40 -16.78 12.23
C ARG A 6 54.01 -17.29 11.87
N ALA A 7 53.77 -18.60 11.90
CA ALA A 7 52.45 -19.17 11.65
C ALA A 7 51.43 -18.80 12.75
N ALA A 8 51.85 -18.81 14.02
CA ALA A 8 50.97 -18.49 15.14
C ALA A 8 50.41 -17.05 15.07
N LEU A 9 51.25 -16.07 14.71
CA LEU A 9 50.83 -14.66 14.60
C LEU A 9 49.84 -14.42 13.44
N VAL A 10 49.97 -15.14 12.33
CA VAL A 10 49.03 -15.04 11.19
C VAL A 10 47.67 -15.66 11.54
N VAL A 11 47.65 -16.78 12.27
CA VAL A 11 46.39 -17.43 12.69
C VAL A 11 45.62 -16.59 13.72
N VAL A 12 46.31 -15.94 14.67
CA VAL A 12 45.65 -15.03 15.64
C VAL A 12 45.11 -13.77 14.95
N ALA A 13 45.80 -13.24 13.93
CA ALA A 13 45.31 -12.09 13.15
C ALA A 13 44.07 -12.40 12.29
N LEU A 14 43.86 -13.66 11.88
CA LEU A 14 42.68 -14.11 11.12
C LEU A 14 41.52 -14.57 12.02
N ALA A 15 41.71 -14.64 13.34
CA ALA A 15 40.68 -14.96 14.32
C ALA A 15 39.93 -13.73 14.86
N ALA A 16 40.21 -12.52 14.36
CA ALA A 16 39.39 -11.33 14.54
C ALA A 16 38.09 -11.43 13.72
N LEU A 17 37.29 -12.46 14.00
CA LEU A 17 36.12 -12.82 13.21
C LEU A 17 35.06 -11.72 13.30
N LEU A 18 34.58 -11.32 12.13
CA LEU A 18 33.77 -10.14 11.86
C LEU A 18 32.54 -10.02 12.79
N HIS A 19 32.71 -9.38 13.95
CA HIS A 19 31.60 -8.85 14.73
C HIS A 19 31.16 -7.52 14.11
N THR A 20 30.63 -7.61 12.88
CA THR A 20 29.62 -6.64 12.43
C THR A 20 28.44 -6.79 13.36
N ALA A 21 28.45 -6.04 14.47
CA ALA A 21 27.25 -5.79 15.23
C ALA A 21 26.22 -5.24 14.23
N VAL A 22 25.16 -6.01 13.99
CA VAL A 22 24.01 -5.51 13.24
C VAL A 22 23.40 -4.44 14.13
N VAL A 23 23.77 -3.18 13.87
CA VAL A 23 23.10 -2.02 14.44
C VAL A 23 21.70 -2.05 13.84
N VAL A 24 20.78 -2.72 14.53
CA VAL A 24 19.35 -2.62 14.26
C VAL A 24 19.02 -1.14 14.38
N ALA A 25 18.76 -0.52 13.23
CA ALA A 25 18.56 0.91 13.15
C ALA A 25 17.22 1.24 13.81
N GLN A 26 17.28 1.75 15.04
CA GLN A 26 16.15 2.28 15.79
C GLN A 26 15.38 3.27 14.91
N THR A 27 14.22 2.85 14.42
CA THR A 27 13.38 3.64 13.54
C THR A 27 12.55 4.61 14.37
N THR A 28 12.36 5.82 13.87
CA THR A 28 11.57 6.87 14.53
C THR A 28 10.32 7.12 13.72
N HIS A 29 9.16 6.73 14.25
CA HIS A 29 7.86 6.89 13.61
C HIS A 29 7.15 8.13 14.20
N VAL A 30 6.88 9.12 13.36
CA VAL A 30 6.14 10.33 13.76
C VAL A 30 4.65 10.07 13.68
N VAL A 31 3.97 10.00 14.82
CA VAL A 31 2.58 9.56 14.91
C VAL A 31 1.65 10.54 14.21
N GLY A 32 0.98 10.07 13.16
CA GLY A 32 0.09 10.88 12.32
C GLY A 32 0.81 11.71 11.24
N ASP A 33 2.13 11.56 11.08
CA ASP A 33 2.95 12.30 10.11
C ASP A 33 2.76 13.83 10.21
N SER A 34 2.15 14.46 9.20
CA SER A 34 1.82 15.89 9.17
C SER A 34 0.54 16.27 9.91
N LEU A 35 -0.31 15.31 10.28
CA LEU A 35 -1.46 15.53 11.17
C LEU A 35 -1.01 15.69 12.63
N GLY A 36 0.09 15.04 13.01
CA GLY A 36 0.54 14.93 14.39
C GLY A 36 -0.46 14.22 15.29
N TRP A 37 -0.39 14.48 16.60
CA TRP A 37 -1.23 13.88 17.62
C TRP A 37 -2.27 14.87 18.16
N LEU A 38 -3.49 14.77 17.64
CA LEU A 38 -4.64 15.62 17.95
C LEU A 38 -5.94 14.82 17.89
N VAL A 39 -7.10 15.45 18.15
CA VAL A 39 -8.41 14.82 17.92
C VAL A 39 -8.69 14.81 16.41
N PRO A 40 -8.72 13.64 15.75
CA PRO A 40 -8.63 13.58 14.29
C PRO A 40 -9.92 14.07 13.61
N PRO A 41 -9.84 15.03 12.66
CA PRO A 41 -11.00 15.46 11.90
C PRO A 41 -11.49 14.33 10.99
N GLY A 42 -12.68 13.81 11.28
CA GLY A 42 -13.24 12.61 10.63
C GLY A 42 -13.26 11.36 11.51
N GLY A 43 -12.69 11.41 12.72
CA GLY A 43 -12.92 10.40 13.77
C GLY A 43 -11.88 9.27 13.85
N PRO A 44 -12.22 8.15 14.52
CA PRO A 44 -11.25 7.24 15.16
C PRO A 44 -10.40 6.38 14.22
N ILE A 45 -10.58 6.45 12.90
CA ILE A 45 -9.81 5.64 11.96
C ILE A 45 -8.37 6.15 11.78
N ALA A 46 -8.10 7.42 12.08
CA ALA A 46 -6.87 8.08 11.64
C ALA A 46 -5.58 7.38 12.11
N TYR A 47 -5.43 7.15 13.42
CA TYR A 47 -4.20 6.54 13.93
C TYR A 47 -4.11 5.03 13.65
N ALA A 48 -5.23 4.37 13.37
CA ALA A 48 -5.24 2.98 12.89
C ALA A 48 -4.72 2.88 11.45
N THR A 49 -5.22 3.72 10.53
CA THR A 49 -4.66 3.89 9.17
C THR A 49 -3.16 4.10 9.23
N TRP A 50 -2.71 5.05 10.04
CA TRP A 50 -1.30 5.39 10.13
C TRP A 50 -0.47 4.18 10.56
N ALA A 51 -0.92 3.44 11.59
CA ALA A 51 -0.27 2.21 12.04
C ALA A 51 -0.17 1.13 10.95
N ASP A 52 -1.22 0.94 10.14
CA ASP A 52 -1.26 -0.07 9.07
C ASP A 52 -0.23 0.22 7.94
N THR A 53 0.31 1.43 7.84
CA THR A 53 1.39 1.78 6.88
C THR A 53 2.80 1.48 7.40
N GLN A 54 2.94 1.19 8.70
CA GLN A 54 4.23 1.07 9.37
C GLN A 54 4.58 -0.39 9.67
N THR A 55 5.85 -0.64 10.00
CA THR A 55 6.28 -1.87 10.68
C THR A 55 7.06 -1.45 11.91
N PHE A 56 6.58 -1.84 13.08
CA PHE A 56 7.17 -1.49 14.37
C PHE A 56 7.96 -2.68 14.91
N VAL A 57 9.26 -2.52 15.14
CA VAL A 57 10.13 -3.55 15.70
C VAL A 57 10.64 -3.16 17.09
N VAL A 58 11.14 -4.15 17.84
CA VAL A 58 11.68 -3.91 19.18
C VAL A 58 12.86 -2.94 19.11
N GLY A 59 12.76 -1.86 19.89
CA GLY A 59 13.74 -0.79 19.97
C GLY A 59 13.32 0.50 19.24
N ASP A 60 12.32 0.48 18.36
CA ASP A 60 11.85 1.69 17.66
C ASP A 60 11.26 2.75 18.61
N ILE A 61 11.13 3.98 18.12
CA ILE A 61 10.57 5.13 18.86
C ILE A 61 9.31 5.64 18.17
N LEU A 62 8.21 5.74 18.90
CA LEU A 62 7.07 6.59 18.54
C LEU A 62 7.31 8.02 19.01
N VAL A 63 7.11 9.00 18.12
CA VAL A 63 7.15 10.44 18.43
C VAL A 63 5.77 11.05 18.24
N PHE A 64 5.14 11.46 19.34
CA PHE A 64 3.85 12.12 19.35
C PHE A 64 4.07 13.64 19.35
N ASN A 65 3.89 14.28 18.18
CA ASN A 65 4.00 15.74 18.03
C ASN A 65 2.66 16.41 18.37
N PHE A 66 2.63 17.24 19.41
CA PHE A 66 1.42 17.97 19.84
C PHE A 66 1.74 19.23 20.66
N THR A 67 0.76 20.13 20.79
CA THR A 67 0.88 21.32 21.66
C THR A 67 0.74 20.95 23.14
N THR A 68 1.81 21.17 23.91
CA THR A 68 1.80 21.04 25.37
C THR A 68 0.66 21.85 26.00
N GLY A 69 -0.24 21.18 26.72
CA GLY A 69 -1.39 21.80 27.40
C GLY A 69 -2.69 21.83 26.59
N GLU A 70 -2.65 21.59 25.27
CA GLU A 70 -3.86 21.35 24.45
C GLU A 70 -4.12 19.86 24.19
N GLN A 71 -3.09 19.03 24.36
CA GLN A 71 -3.09 17.59 24.08
C GLN A 71 -2.16 16.88 25.07
N ASP A 72 -2.36 15.57 25.23
CA ASP A 72 -1.44 14.67 25.93
C ASP A 72 -1.46 13.27 25.29
N VAL A 73 -0.61 12.37 25.79
CA VAL A 73 -0.62 10.96 25.37
C VAL A 73 -0.35 10.03 26.56
N ALA A 74 -1.20 9.03 26.73
CA ALA A 74 -1.02 7.95 27.69
C ALA A 74 -0.91 6.59 27.01
N ARG A 75 0.05 5.76 27.44
CA ARG A 75 0.06 4.31 27.19
C ARG A 75 -0.90 3.64 28.17
N VAL A 76 -1.77 2.76 27.69
CA VAL A 76 -2.84 2.10 28.48
C VAL A 76 -2.90 0.60 28.21
N SER A 77 -3.68 -0.13 29.02
CA SER A 77 -4.05 -1.52 28.72
C SER A 77 -5.02 -1.60 27.55
N LYS A 78 -5.32 -2.82 27.05
CA LYS A 78 -6.33 -2.99 26.00
C LYS A 78 -7.71 -2.54 26.47
N GLU A 79 -8.12 -2.87 27.69
CA GLU A 79 -9.41 -2.45 28.24
C GLU A 79 -9.46 -0.93 28.40
N GLY A 80 -8.37 -0.31 28.85
CA GLY A 80 -8.24 1.16 28.93
C GLY A 80 -8.37 1.83 27.56
N PHE A 81 -7.78 1.24 26.52
CA PHE A 81 -7.93 1.69 25.14
C PHE A 81 -9.35 1.49 24.61
N ASP A 82 -9.92 0.29 24.73
CA ASP A 82 -11.25 -0.04 24.23
C ASP A 82 -12.33 0.87 24.84
N SER A 83 -12.25 1.11 26.16
CA SER A 83 -13.19 1.94 26.92
C SER A 83 -12.84 3.43 26.99
N CYS A 84 -11.69 3.86 26.46
CA CYS A 84 -11.12 5.21 26.66
C CYS A 84 -10.94 5.60 28.15
N ASN A 85 -10.67 4.63 29.02
CA ASN A 85 -10.43 4.86 30.44
C ASN A 85 -8.98 5.30 30.69
N SER A 86 -8.81 6.57 31.06
CA SER A 86 -7.54 7.22 31.39
C SER A 86 -7.18 7.23 32.88
N THR A 87 -7.99 6.62 33.75
CA THR A 87 -7.84 6.73 35.23
C THR A 87 -6.51 6.16 35.73
N ASN A 88 -6.05 5.06 35.16
CA ASN A 88 -4.83 4.35 35.57
C ASN A 88 -3.98 4.02 34.32
N PRO A 89 -3.25 5.00 33.76
CA PRO A 89 -2.40 4.76 32.60
C PRO A 89 -1.10 4.04 33.00
N ILE A 90 -0.55 3.25 32.08
CA ILE A 90 0.76 2.61 32.23
C ILE A 90 1.87 3.67 32.21
N SER A 91 1.67 4.74 31.43
CA SER A 91 2.51 5.94 31.41
C SER A 91 1.72 7.09 30.79
N LEU A 92 1.94 8.33 31.25
CA LEU A 92 1.30 9.54 30.74
C LEU A 92 2.38 10.60 30.44
N LYS A 93 2.24 11.32 29.32
CA LYS A 93 3.12 12.43 28.91
C LYS A 93 2.28 13.62 28.45
N THR A 94 2.38 14.73 29.17
CA THR A 94 1.59 15.96 28.97
C THR A 94 2.37 17.09 28.26
N THR A 95 3.65 16.84 27.93
CA THR A 95 4.52 17.78 27.21
C THR A 95 4.90 17.17 25.87
N GLY A 96 4.65 17.92 24.79
CA GLY A 96 5.03 17.56 23.42
C GLY A 96 6.38 18.17 23.00
N PRO A 97 7.12 17.55 22.07
CA PRO A 97 6.86 16.23 21.50
C PRO A 97 7.18 15.12 22.51
N ALA A 98 6.33 14.08 22.57
CA ALA A 98 6.45 13.00 23.54
C ALA A 98 6.92 11.70 22.88
N ASN A 99 8.03 11.15 23.35
CA ASN A 99 8.64 9.95 22.77
C ASN A 99 8.34 8.68 23.59
N PHE A 100 8.04 7.56 22.96
CA PHE A 100 7.95 6.24 23.61
C PHE A 100 8.79 5.21 22.84
N THR A 101 9.69 4.52 23.54
CA THR A 101 10.44 3.39 22.98
C THR A 101 9.59 2.12 23.00
N LEU A 102 9.77 1.27 22.00
CA LEU A 102 9.05 0.01 21.83
C LEU A 102 9.90 -1.15 22.37
N ASP A 103 10.11 -1.15 23.68
CA ASP A 103 11.07 -2.02 24.39
C ASP A 103 10.74 -3.53 24.39
N THR A 104 9.55 -3.94 23.94
CA THR A 104 9.04 -5.32 24.01
C THR A 104 8.17 -5.68 22.82
N VAL A 105 8.15 -6.97 22.44
CA VAL A 105 7.18 -7.50 21.47
C VAL A 105 5.75 -7.48 22.04
N GLY A 106 4.76 -7.38 21.16
CA GLY A 106 3.34 -7.44 21.51
C GLY A 106 2.56 -6.18 21.19
N ASP A 107 1.34 -6.07 21.73
CA ASP A 107 0.43 -4.97 21.41
C ASP A 107 0.60 -3.78 22.36
N TYR A 108 0.70 -2.58 21.77
CA TYR A 108 0.81 -1.31 22.48
C TYR A 108 -0.41 -0.44 22.15
N TYR A 109 -0.98 0.18 23.18
CA TYR A 109 -2.17 1.01 23.06
C TYR A 109 -1.92 2.39 23.67
N PHE A 110 -2.31 3.44 22.95
CA PHE A 110 -2.15 4.82 23.35
C PHE A 110 -3.44 5.61 23.17
N ILE A 111 -3.73 6.55 24.07
CA ILE A 111 -4.91 7.42 24.04
C ILE A 111 -4.56 8.85 24.44
N GLY A 112 -5.29 9.85 23.94
CA GLY A 112 -5.36 11.18 24.54
C GLY A 112 -6.33 11.18 25.71
N THR A 113 -5.91 11.69 26.86
CA THR A 113 -6.64 11.61 28.13
C THR A 113 -7.48 12.84 28.46
N MET A 114 -7.26 13.96 27.76
CA MET A 114 -8.08 15.16 27.84
C MET A 114 -9.54 14.90 27.42
N ASP A 115 -10.46 15.74 27.91
CA ASP A 115 -11.89 15.44 27.85
C ASP A 115 -12.39 15.16 26.43
N ARG A 116 -13.05 14.01 26.27
CA ARG A 116 -13.58 13.47 25.00
C ARG A 116 -12.56 13.20 23.89
N HIS A 117 -11.26 13.40 24.08
CA HIS A 117 -10.27 13.23 23.01
C HIS A 117 -10.19 11.79 22.46
N CYS A 118 -9.97 10.80 23.34
CA CYS A 118 -9.97 9.38 22.96
C CYS A 118 -11.26 8.92 22.26
N PRO A 119 -12.49 9.16 22.78
CA PRO A 119 -13.72 8.70 22.12
C PRO A 119 -14.06 9.48 20.84
N LEU A 120 -13.48 10.67 20.62
CA LEU A 120 -13.54 11.38 19.33
C LEU A 120 -12.46 10.90 18.33
N GLY A 121 -11.49 10.10 18.78
CA GLY A 121 -10.58 9.36 17.90
C GLY A 121 -9.08 9.50 18.17
N GLN A 122 -8.66 10.26 19.18
CA GLN A 122 -7.25 10.37 19.56
C GLN A 122 -6.79 9.10 20.31
N LYS A 123 -6.64 8.01 19.56
CA LYS A 123 -6.24 6.69 20.07
C LYS A 123 -5.51 5.86 19.02
N LEU A 124 -4.34 5.32 19.37
CA LEU A 124 -3.47 4.51 18.51
C LEU A 124 -3.33 3.10 19.09
N ALA A 125 -3.43 2.07 18.25
CA ALA A 125 -3.04 0.70 18.58
C ALA A 125 -2.00 0.23 17.57
N ILE A 126 -0.92 -0.40 18.04
CA ILE A 126 0.12 -1.00 17.21
C ILE A 126 0.50 -2.39 17.70
N LYS A 127 1.08 -3.20 16.80
CA LYS A 127 1.72 -4.47 17.13
C LYS A 127 3.22 -4.36 16.86
N VAL A 128 4.03 -4.63 17.89
CA VAL A 128 5.49 -4.63 17.83
C VAL A 128 5.99 -6.06 17.64
N ILE A 129 6.87 -6.27 16.65
CA ILE A 129 7.47 -7.58 16.34
C ILE A 129 8.97 -7.61 16.68
N ASP A 130 9.53 -8.82 16.78
CA ASP A 130 10.97 -8.99 16.99
C ASP A 130 11.73 -8.72 15.68
N SER A 131 12.75 -7.87 15.76
CA SER A 131 13.70 -7.55 14.68
C SER A 131 14.53 -8.76 14.21
N SER A 132 14.47 -9.90 14.93
CA SER A 132 15.01 -11.19 14.48
C SER A 132 14.19 -11.85 13.36
N ALA A 133 12.93 -11.43 13.16
CA ALA A 133 12.18 -11.77 11.97
C ALA A 133 12.81 -11.07 10.75
N GLY A 134 13.21 -11.85 9.74
CA GLY A 134 13.74 -11.31 8.48
C GLY A 134 12.75 -10.37 7.78
N PRO A 135 13.23 -9.52 6.86
CA PRO A 135 12.42 -8.46 6.24
C PRO A 135 11.11 -9.03 5.69
N SER A 136 10.00 -8.45 6.12
CA SER A 136 8.65 -8.89 5.75
C SER A 136 8.52 -8.99 4.23
N PRO A 137 7.97 -10.09 3.68
CA PRO A 137 7.89 -10.26 2.23
C PRO A 137 7.11 -9.10 1.60
N PRO A 138 7.56 -8.57 0.45
CA PRO A 138 6.91 -7.42 -0.19
C PRO A 138 5.43 -7.72 -0.46
N PRO A 139 4.52 -6.75 -0.29
CA PRO A 139 3.08 -6.99 -0.34
C PRO A 139 2.68 -7.65 -1.66
N SER A 140 1.99 -8.79 -1.53
CA SER A 140 1.58 -9.63 -2.66
C SER A 140 0.85 -8.82 -3.73
N PRO A 141 1.15 -9.02 -5.04
CA PRO A 141 0.49 -8.29 -6.12
C PRO A 141 -1.04 -8.37 -6.07
N ARG A 142 -1.70 -7.28 -5.67
CA ARG A 142 -3.16 -7.15 -5.81
C ARG A 142 -3.54 -6.92 -7.27
N SER A 143 -4.69 -7.48 -7.67
CA SER A 143 -5.38 -7.02 -8.87
C SER A 143 -5.87 -5.58 -8.66
N PRO A 144 -5.98 -4.78 -9.74
CA PRO A 144 -6.60 -3.47 -9.65
C PRO A 144 -8.05 -3.54 -9.16
N VAL A 145 -8.51 -2.49 -8.49
CA VAL A 145 -9.88 -2.33 -7.99
C VAL A 145 -10.48 -0.99 -8.38
N THR A 146 -11.79 -0.88 -8.16
CA THR A 146 -12.54 0.37 -8.33
C THR A 146 -12.89 0.94 -6.96
N TYR A 147 -12.57 2.21 -6.73
CA TYR A 147 -12.86 2.97 -5.52
C TYR A 147 -13.96 4.01 -5.79
N THR A 148 -15.08 3.94 -5.07
CA THR A 148 -16.13 4.98 -5.12
C THR A 148 -15.72 6.18 -4.29
N VAL A 149 -15.53 7.35 -4.90
CA VAL A 149 -15.07 8.56 -4.21
C VAL A 149 -16.17 9.09 -3.29
N GLY A 150 -15.82 9.29 -2.02
CA GLY A 150 -16.76 9.65 -0.94
C GLY A 150 -17.61 8.51 -0.40
N ASP A 151 -17.43 7.28 -0.91
CA ASP A 151 -18.23 6.10 -0.57
C ASP A 151 -19.76 6.38 -0.67
N ILE A 152 -20.48 6.57 0.44
CA ILE A 152 -21.93 6.91 0.44
C ILE A 152 -22.23 8.41 0.31
N LEU A 153 -21.24 9.29 0.55
CA LEU A 153 -21.37 10.74 0.38
C LEU A 153 -21.34 11.13 -1.11
N GLY A 154 -20.71 10.32 -1.96
CA GLY A 154 -20.41 10.66 -3.34
C GLY A 154 -19.42 11.81 -3.46
N TRP A 155 -19.40 12.45 -4.64
CA TRP A 155 -18.56 13.60 -4.96
C TRP A 155 -19.39 14.89 -4.95
N VAL A 156 -19.55 15.46 -3.76
CA VAL A 156 -20.31 16.69 -3.47
C VAL A 156 -19.46 17.70 -2.71
N VAL A 157 -19.95 18.93 -2.52
CA VAL A 157 -19.38 19.83 -1.50
C VAL A 157 -19.62 19.22 -0.12
N PRO A 158 -18.57 18.88 0.66
CA PRO A 158 -18.73 18.10 1.87
C PRO A 158 -19.28 18.93 3.04
N PRO A 159 -20.33 18.47 3.75
CA PRO A 159 -20.85 19.16 4.94
C PRO A 159 -19.86 19.31 6.11
N LEU A 160 -18.72 18.62 6.05
CA LEU A 160 -17.63 18.67 7.04
C LEU A 160 -16.39 19.44 6.53
N GLY A 161 -16.46 20.10 5.38
CA GLY A 161 -15.35 20.87 4.79
C GLY A 161 -14.22 20.00 4.20
N GLU A 162 -13.07 20.63 3.97
CA GLU A 162 -11.93 20.09 3.17
C GLU A 162 -11.40 18.71 3.63
N VAL A 163 -11.67 18.30 4.87
CA VAL A 163 -11.18 17.03 5.43
C VAL A 163 -11.89 15.78 4.89
N ALA A 164 -13.03 15.92 4.22
CA ALA A 164 -13.87 14.75 3.86
C ALA A 164 -13.20 13.79 2.87
N TYR A 165 -12.62 14.31 1.78
CA TYR A 165 -12.01 13.45 0.75
C TYR A 165 -10.58 13.01 1.08
N SER A 166 -9.84 13.81 1.85
CA SER A 166 -8.58 13.34 2.44
C SER A 166 -8.85 12.19 3.39
N THR A 167 -9.77 12.32 4.35
CA THR A 167 -10.16 11.21 5.25
C THR A 167 -10.73 10.00 4.49
N TRP A 168 -11.49 10.20 3.41
CA TRP A 168 -11.92 9.09 2.54
C TRP A 168 -10.74 8.37 1.87
N ALA A 169 -9.71 9.09 1.42
CA ALA A 169 -8.52 8.50 0.81
C ALA A 169 -7.56 7.89 1.85
N TYR A 170 -7.64 8.34 3.10
CA TYR A 170 -6.76 8.01 4.23
C TYR A 170 -7.03 6.60 4.81
N ASN A 171 -6.97 5.59 3.94
CA ASN A 171 -6.54 4.21 4.18
C ASN A 171 -6.42 3.41 2.84
N LYS A 172 -6.47 4.09 1.69
CA LYS A 172 -6.60 3.47 0.37
C LYS A 172 -5.24 3.50 -0.34
N ILE A 173 -4.62 2.32 -0.51
CA ILE A 173 -3.40 2.17 -1.32
C ILE A 173 -3.81 2.11 -2.79
N PHE A 174 -3.61 3.21 -3.52
CA PHE A 174 -3.86 3.29 -4.95
C PHE A 174 -2.64 2.77 -5.74
N ILE A 175 -2.85 1.77 -6.59
CA ILE A 175 -1.84 1.24 -7.51
C ILE A 175 -2.15 1.64 -8.96
N VAL A 176 -1.13 1.65 -9.82
CA VAL A 176 -1.33 1.80 -11.27
C VAL A 176 -2.26 0.70 -11.79
N GLY A 177 -3.36 1.13 -12.42
CA GLY A 177 -4.46 0.31 -12.91
C GLY A 177 -5.75 0.42 -12.09
N ASP A 178 -5.69 0.88 -10.83
CA ASP A 178 -6.90 1.14 -10.03
C ASP A 178 -7.77 2.23 -10.69
N SER A 179 -9.05 2.30 -10.36
CA SER A 179 -9.97 3.31 -10.91
C SER A 179 -10.78 4.02 -9.83
N LEU A 180 -10.98 5.32 -10.00
CA LEU A 180 -11.84 6.16 -9.16
C LEU A 180 -13.20 6.35 -9.84
N VAL A 181 -14.29 6.13 -9.11
CA VAL A 181 -15.66 6.43 -9.56
C VAL A 181 -16.18 7.64 -8.81
N PHE A 182 -16.42 8.73 -9.54
CA PHE A 182 -17.00 9.96 -9.03
C PHE A 182 -18.50 9.98 -9.33
N ASN A 183 -19.33 9.87 -8.28
CA ASN A 183 -20.78 9.99 -8.34
C ASN A 183 -21.20 11.39 -7.88
N PHE A 184 -21.64 12.24 -8.81
CA PHE A 184 -22.06 13.62 -8.56
C PHE A 184 -23.37 13.96 -9.29
N ILE A 185 -23.89 15.18 -9.10
CA ILE A 185 -25.12 15.65 -9.77
C ILE A 185 -24.76 16.43 -11.04
N ASN A 186 -25.20 15.93 -12.20
CA ASN A 186 -24.97 16.57 -13.50
C ASN A 186 -25.51 18.02 -13.53
N GLY A 187 -24.69 18.95 -14.00
CA GLY A 187 -25.07 20.35 -14.15
C GLY A 187 -24.95 21.21 -12.89
N THR A 188 -24.73 20.62 -11.71
CA THR A 188 -24.37 21.36 -10.48
C THR A 188 -22.99 21.02 -9.94
N GLN A 189 -22.39 19.91 -10.40
CA GLN A 189 -21.09 19.40 -9.98
C GLN A 189 -20.39 18.73 -11.17
N ASP A 190 -19.07 18.60 -11.06
CA ASP A 190 -18.19 17.93 -12.01
C ASP A 190 -16.95 17.37 -11.29
N VAL A 191 -16.09 16.64 -12.02
CA VAL A 191 -14.73 16.35 -11.58
C VAL A 191 -13.73 16.76 -12.64
N ALA A 192 -12.69 17.48 -12.23
CA ALA A 192 -11.57 17.88 -13.06
C ALA A 192 -10.24 17.38 -12.50
N VAL A 193 -9.36 16.94 -13.39
CA VAL A 193 -7.95 16.64 -13.09
C VAL A 193 -7.17 17.96 -13.16
N VAL A 194 -6.36 18.23 -12.15
CA VAL A 194 -5.65 19.51 -11.96
C VAL A 194 -4.17 19.30 -11.60
N THR A 195 -3.35 20.34 -11.71
CA THR A 195 -1.99 20.31 -11.15
C THR A 195 -2.02 20.48 -9.63
N LYS A 196 -0.89 20.27 -8.95
CA LYS A 196 -0.78 20.54 -7.50
C LYS A 196 -1.07 22.00 -7.19
N GLU A 197 -0.55 22.92 -7.98
CA GLU A 197 -0.67 24.37 -7.79
C GLU A 197 -2.13 24.82 -7.93
N ALA A 198 -2.84 24.27 -8.93
CA ALA A 198 -4.27 24.50 -9.13
C ALA A 198 -5.12 23.89 -8.00
N TYR A 199 -4.75 22.73 -7.46
CA TYR A 199 -5.39 22.10 -6.30
C TYR A 199 -5.17 22.87 -4.98
N ASP A 200 -3.94 23.33 -4.73
CA ASP A 200 -3.57 24.09 -3.53
C ASP A 200 -4.29 25.45 -3.52
N SER A 201 -4.32 26.15 -4.68
CA SER A 201 -4.93 27.48 -4.83
C SER A 201 -6.42 27.48 -5.17
N CYS A 202 -7.01 26.31 -5.43
CA CYS A 202 -8.35 26.17 -6.01
C CYS A 202 -8.57 26.96 -7.32
N ASN A 203 -7.52 27.10 -8.14
CA ASN A 203 -7.62 27.69 -9.47
C ASN A 203 -8.28 26.71 -10.46
N THR A 204 -9.60 26.82 -10.62
CA THR A 204 -10.40 25.99 -11.53
C THR A 204 -10.32 26.42 -13.00
N SER A 205 -9.67 27.55 -13.30
CA SER A 205 -9.46 28.08 -14.67
C SER A 205 -8.26 27.46 -15.39
N SER A 206 -7.58 26.47 -14.81
CA SER A 206 -6.37 25.84 -15.36
C SER A 206 -6.37 24.33 -15.13
N THR A 207 -7.42 23.66 -15.63
CA THR A 207 -7.61 22.21 -15.53
C THR A 207 -6.88 21.46 -16.65
N ILE A 208 -6.55 20.19 -16.39
CA ILE A 208 -5.93 19.27 -17.36
C ILE A 208 -7.01 18.55 -18.17
N THR A 209 -8.12 18.17 -17.52
CA THR A 209 -9.29 17.52 -18.13
C THR A 209 -10.49 17.73 -17.20
N VAL A 210 -11.70 17.91 -17.74
CA VAL A 210 -12.94 18.08 -16.97
C VAL A 210 -13.97 17.04 -17.43
N TYR A 211 -14.66 16.42 -16.48
CA TYR A 211 -15.72 15.44 -16.69
C TYR A 211 -17.03 15.95 -16.06
N ALA A 212 -17.95 16.44 -16.89
CA ALA A 212 -19.21 17.05 -16.47
C ALA A 212 -20.40 16.06 -16.38
N THR A 213 -20.16 14.76 -16.49
CA THR A 213 -21.20 13.71 -16.51
C THR A 213 -20.91 12.61 -15.50
N SER A 214 -21.89 12.34 -14.64
CA SER A 214 -21.90 11.32 -13.60
C SER A 214 -22.66 10.06 -14.06
N PRO A 215 -22.22 8.85 -13.66
CA PRO A 215 -20.97 8.57 -12.95
C PRO A 215 -19.77 8.67 -13.90
N THR A 216 -18.68 9.31 -13.46
CA THR A 216 -17.40 9.30 -14.18
C THR A 216 -16.45 8.29 -13.56
N THR A 217 -15.77 7.51 -14.40
CA THR A 217 -14.69 6.59 -13.98
C THR A 217 -13.36 7.07 -14.53
N ILE A 218 -12.35 7.24 -13.66
CA ILE A 218 -10.99 7.64 -14.03
C ILE A 218 -10.02 6.54 -13.61
N THR A 219 -9.31 5.94 -14.57
CA THR A 219 -8.28 4.93 -14.30
C THR A 219 -6.92 5.59 -14.04
N LEU A 220 -6.23 5.14 -12.99
CA LEU A 220 -4.96 5.66 -12.52
C LEU A 220 -3.81 5.01 -13.29
N THR A 221 -3.38 5.66 -14.38
CA THR A 221 -2.44 5.08 -15.36
C THR A 221 -0.95 5.37 -15.05
N THR A 222 -0.67 6.31 -14.14
CA THR A 222 0.70 6.75 -13.81
C THR A 222 0.93 6.78 -12.29
N THR A 223 2.19 6.63 -11.88
CA THR A 223 2.62 6.78 -10.48
C THR A 223 2.82 8.23 -10.08
N GLY A 224 2.74 8.52 -8.78
CA GLY A 224 2.95 9.84 -8.18
C GLY A 224 1.65 10.45 -7.66
N MET A 225 1.67 11.75 -7.37
CA MET A 225 0.50 12.46 -6.89
C MET A 225 -0.49 12.77 -8.01
N HIS A 226 -1.77 12.45 -7.78
CA HIS A 226 -2.90 12.85 -8.63
C HIS A 226 -3.83 13.77 -7.85
N TYR A 227 -4.34 14.81 -8.50
CA TYR A 227 -5.16 15.85 -7.90
C TYR A 227 -6.45 16.05 -8.68
N PHE A 228 -7.57 16.13 -7.94
CA PHE A 228 -8.92 16.24 -8.46
C PHE A 228 -9.67 17.37 -7.73
N SER A 229 -10.52 18.10 -8.45
CA SER A 229 -11.35 19.19 -7.92
C SER A 229 -12.66 19.30 -8.70
N SER A 230 -13.72 19.86 -8.12
CA SER A 230 -14.80 20.43 -8.93
C SER A 230 -14.37 21.80 -9.49
N THR A 231 -14.86 22.18 -10.67
CA THR A 231 -14.61 23.50 -11.28
C THR A 231 -15.61 24.58 -10.87
N TYR A 232 -16.77 24.15 -10.36
CA TYR A 232 -17.85 25.03 -9.91
C TYR A 232 -17.39 26.02 -8.83
N GLU A 233 -17.95 27.23 -8.87
CA GLU A 233 -17.52 28.34 -8.02
C GLU A 233 -17.64 27.97 -6.53
N LEU A 234 -16.62 28.34 -5.73
CA LEU A 234 -16.46 28.01 -4.31
C LEU A 234 -16.33 26.50 -3.97
N HIS A 235 -16.78 25.57 -4.80
CA HIS A 235 -16.84 24.13 -4.46
C HIS A 235 -15.49 23.56 -3.99
N CYS A 236 -14.39 23.89 -4.68
CA CYS A 236 -13.04 23.47 -4.29
C CYS A 236 -12.64 23.98 -2.89
N GLY A 237 -12.85 25.28 -2.62
CA GLY A 237 -12.49 25.92 -1.35
C GLY A 237 -13.45 25.61 -0.19
N LEU A 238 -14.61 25.02 -0.50
CA LEU A 238 -15.51 24.40 0.47
C LEU A 238 -15.22 22.89 0.66
N GLY A 239 -14.18 22.37 0.00
CA GLY A 239 -13.66 21.02 0.21
C GLY A 239 -13.98 19.98 -0.85
N GLN A 240 -14.59 20.33 -1.99
CA GLN A 240 -14.77 19.39 -3.11
C GLN A 240 -13.48 19.20 -3.93
N LYS A 241 -12.43 18.72 -3.26
CA LYS A 241 -11.12 18.40 -3.84
C LYS A 241 -10.51 17.15 -3.18
N LEU A 242 -9.76 16.37 -3.95
CA LEU A 242 -9.11 15.12 -3.55
C LEU A 242 -7.66 15.09 -4.05
N ALA A 243 -6.72 14.71 -3.19
CA ALA A 243 -5.34 14.37 -3.57
C ALA A 243 -5.03 12.93 -3.15
N ILE A 244 -4.39 12.16 -4.03
CA ILE A 244 -3.94 10.79 -3.76
C ILE A 244 -2.51 10.56 -4.26
N ASN A 245 -1.80 9.62 -3.64
CA ASN A 245 -0.54 9.10 -4.15
C ASN A 245 -0.76 7.72 -4.79
N VAL A 246 -0.30 7.53 -6.01
CA VAL A 246 -0.43 6.27 -6.77
C VAL A 246 0.94 5.61 -6.88
N ILE A 247 1.06 4.37 -6.40
CA ILE A 247 2.32 3.62 -6.43
C ILE A 247 2.37 2.62 -7.58
N ALA A 248 3.58 2.17 -7.94
CA ALA A 248 3.76 1.15 -8.95
C ALA A 248 3.09 -0.16 -8.51
N LYS A 249 2.36 -0.81 -9.42
CA LYS A 249 1.84 -2.16 -9.18
C LYS A 249 3.02 -3.13 -9.03
N SER A 250 3.10 -3.82 -7.89
CA SER A 250 4.09 -4.87 -7.67
C SER A 250 3.96 -5.96 -8.75
N THR A 251 5.06 -6.24 -9.46
CA THR A 251 5.15 -7.22 -10.55
C THR A 251 6.07 -8.37 -10.19
N THR A 252 5.93 -8.95 -8.99
CA THR A 252 6.55 -10.23 -8.65
C THR A 252 6.19 -11.26 -9.73
N PRO A 253 7.17 -11.82 -10.47
CA PRO A 253 6.88 -12.84 -11.47
C PRO A 253 6.34 -14.08 -10.75
N SER A 254 5.14 -14.53 -11.14
CA SER A 254 4.58 -15.77 -10.62
C SER A 254 5.54 -16.93 -10.93
N PRO A 255 5.87 -17.81 -9.96
CA PRO A 255 6.74 -18.96 -10.19
C PRO A 255 6.03 -19.98 -11.10
N SER A 256 6.16 -19.77 -12.41
CA SER A 256 5.53 -20.59 -13.43
C SER A 256 6.13 -21.99 -13.46
N GLY A 257 5.29 -23.00 -13.17
CA GLY A 257 5.59 -24.40 -13.43
C GLY A 257 6.69 -25.01 -12.55
N ALA A 258 6.35 -25.35 -11.30
CA ALA A 258 7.03 -26.47 -10.66
C ALA A 258 6.78 -27.72 -11.51
N ALA A 259 7.84 -28.22 -12.17
CA ALA A 259 7.72 -29.32 -13.13
C ALA A 259 7.21 -30.60 -12.45
N THR A 260 6.15 -31.20 -13.00
CA THR A 260 5.59 -32.44 -12.49
C THR A 260 6.63 -33.56 -12.54
N PRO A 261 6.93 -34.26 -11.43
CA PRO A 261 7.83 -35.40 -11.47
C PRO A 261 7.24 -36.51 -12.36
N PRO A 262 8.07 -37.26 -13.12
CA PRO A 262 7.58 -38.35 -13.95
C PRO A 262 7.01 -39.47 -13.07
N SER A 263 5.79 -39.91 -13.37
CA SER A 263 5.14 -40.99 -12.63
C SER A 263 5.73 -42.34 -13.04
N SER A 264 6.44 -43.00 -12.11
CA SER A 264 7.09 -44.29 -12.34
C SER A 264 6.06 -45.40 -12.60
N SER A 265 6.07 -45.97 -13.80
CA SER A 265 5.20 -47.07 -14.19
C SER A 265 5.58 -48.39 -13.50
N VAL A 266 4.76 -48.83 -12.55
CA VAL A 266 4.84 -50.19 -11.99
C VAL A 266 4.13 -51.14 -12.97
N GLY A 267 4.86 -52.12 -13.51
CA GLY A 267 4.39 -52.92 -14.64
C GLY A 267 3.44 -54.06 -14.27
N ALA A 268 2.53 -54.39 -15.20
CA ALA A 268 1.77 -55.65 -15.22
C ALA A 268 2.31 -56.55 -16.33
N SER A 269 2.54 -57.84 -16.03
CA SER A 269 2.99 -58.87 -16.98
C SER A 269 1.82 -59.72 -17.52
N PRO A 270 1.97 -60.44 -18.65
CA PRO A 270 0.88 -60.53 -19.63
C PRO A 270 0.32 -61.93 -19.90
N SER A 271 -0.88 -61.97 -20.47
CA SER A 271 -1.42 -63.05 -21.33
C SER A 271 -2.77 -62.62 -21.94
N ALA A 272 -3.28 -63.16 -23.05
CA ALA A 272 -2.64 -63.77 -24.23
C ALA A 272 -3.75 -63.98 -25.31
N GLY A 273 -3.47 -63.74 -26.59
CA GLY A 273 -4.37 -64.08 -27.70
C GLY A 273 -4.53 -63.00 -28.78
N GLY A 274 -4.31 -63.39 -30.05
CA GLY A 274 -4.73 -62.65 -31.25
C GLY A 274 -5.65 -63.54 -32.10
N PRO A 275 -5.69 -63.42 -33.46
CA PRO A 275 -4.97 -62.47 -34.32
C PRO A 275 -5.84 -61.90 -35.50
N THR A 276 -5.17 -61.39 -36.55
CA THR A 276 -5.59 -61.30 -37.98
C THR A 276 -6.65 -60.28 -38.48
N ALA A 277 -6.12 -59.22 -39.11
CA ALA A 277 -6.28 -58.88 -40.56
C ALA A 277 -7.63 -58.25 -41.08
N PRO A 278 -7.73 -57.73 -42.34
CA PRO A 278 -8.11 -56.30 -42.52
C PRO A 278 -9.31 -56.02 -43.50
N PRO A 279 -9.25 -55.17 -44.57
CA PRO A 279 -10.16 -54.03 -44.82
C PRO A 279 -11.04 -54.22 -46.12
N PRO A 280 -11.58 -53.22 -46.87
CA PRO A 280 -11.63 -51.73 -46.75
C PRO A 280 -13.00 -51.07 -47.13
N SER A 281 -12.99 -49.76 -47.49
CA SER A 281 -14.08 -48.96 -48.12
C SER A 281 -15.12 -48.38 -47.13
N SER A 282 -15.68 -47.15 -47.26
CA SER A 282 -15.49 -45.95 -48.11
C SER A 282 -16.16 -44.74 -47.38
N SER A 283 -16.22 -43.44 -47.76
CA SER A 283 -15.95 -42.63 -48.98
C SER A 283 -15.57 -41.18 -48.59
N ALA A 284 -15.21 -40.34 -49.57
CA ALA A 284 -15.18 -38.85 -49.48
C ALA A 284 -16.53 -38.25 -50.03
N PRO A 285 -16.77 -36.91 -50.18
CA PRO A 285 -15.87 -35.78 -50.50
C PRO A 285 -15.75 -34.73 -49.35
N SER A 286 -14.73 -33.87 -49.21
CA SER A 286 -13.88 -33.11 -50.16
C SER A 286 -14.54 -31.85 -50.76
N ARG A 287 -14.10 -30.66 -50.30
CA ARG A 287 -14.05 -29.44 -51.12
C ARG A 287 -12.71 -28.72 -50.95
N ILE A 288 -12.31 -28.01 -52.00
CA ILE A 288 -11.00 -27.41 -52.22
C ILE A 288 -11.21 -25.92 -52.50
N VAL A 289 -10.38 -25.04 -51.93
CA VAL A 289 -9.75 -23.90 -52.63
C VAL A 289 -8.34 -23.74 -52.05
N ALA A 290 -7.38 -23.35 -52.89
CA ALA A 290 -5.98 -23.11 -52.51
C ALA A 290 -5.48 -21.79 -53.10
N GLY A 291 -4.33 -21.30 -52.62
CA GLY A 291 -3.64 -20.12 -53.13
C GLY A 291 -3.45 -19.03 -52.07
N ALA A 292 -2.31 -18.33 -52.01
CA ALA A 292 -1.06 -18.56 -52.73
C ALA A 292 0.14 -18.05 -51.92
N ILE A 293 1.34 -18.58 -52.21
CA ILE A 293 2.60 -18.15 -51.60
C ILE A 293 3.19 -16.99 -52.42
N ALA A 294 3.62 -15.92 -51.74
CA ALA A 294 4.50 -14.92 -52.30
C ALA A 294 5.53 -14.48 -51.24
N LEU A 295 6.76 -15.01 -51.35
CA LEU A 295 7.93 -14.47 -50.66
C LEU A 295 8.57 -13.42 -51.56
N LEU A 296 8.95 -12.27 -50.99
CA LEU A 296 10.11 -11.53 -51.48
C LEU A 296 10.82 -10.84 -50.31
N SER A 297 12.14 -10.75 -50.42
CA SER A 297 13.06 -10.33 -49.36
C SER A 297 13.92 -9.16 -49.85
N ILE A 298 14.88 -8.71 -49.02
CA ILE A 298 16.00 -7.79 -49.37
C ILE A 298 15.61 -6.30 -49.45
N ALA A 299 16.39 -5.33 -48.97
CA ALA A 299 17.38 -5.28 -47.88
C ALA A 299 17.79 -3.81 -47.58
N VAL A 300 18.21 -3.55 -46.33
CA VAL A 300 19.43 -2.81 -45.88
C VAL A 300 19.86 -1.49 -46.56
N ALA A 301 20.39 -0.57 -45.72
CA ALA A 301 21.23 0.61 -46.03
C ALA A 301 20.53 1.85 -46.65
N PHE A 302 21.01 3.09 -46.42
CA PHE A 302 21.93 3.64 -45.41
C PHE A 302 21.74 5.17 -45.32
N LEU A 303 22.20 5.79 -44.22
CA LEU A 303 22.53 7.23 -44.02
C LEU A 303 21.59 8.30 -44.64
N HIS A 304 21.08 9.20 -43.79
CA HIS A 304 21.78 10.44 -43.42
C HIS A 304 21.49 10.77 -41.95
#